data_AF-A0A959ZM48-F1
#
_entry.id   AF-A0A959ZM48-F1
#
_cell.length_a   1.000
_cell.length_b   1.000
_cell.length_c   1.000
_cell.angle_alpha   90.00
_cell.angle_beta   90.00
_cell.angle_gamma   90.00
#
_symmetry.space_group_name_H-M   'P 1'
#
loop_
_entity.id
_entity.type
_entity.pdbx_description
1 polymer ?
#
loop_
_entity_poly.entity_id
_entity_poly.type
_entity_poly.pdbx_seq_one_letter_code
_entity_poly.pdbx_strand_id
1 'polypeptide(L)'
;GGSRLRALWQLLAAGGVMLVAALAWPVLVWLTPEGSRPWVSGTSDNSIWSLITNYNGVGRVAGQAGGPGGMAGGPGGMGGGGGVSVFGGDTGLFRLIGSTLGGQIGWMLGLSVAGGALVAIQSRFRRKDPRTGWVIATGGIFLTIAVVFSFASGIFHPYYVAQLAPFAAALCGAAVAALVSVKGNLRPLVIPAIAVAVVAETVVIFNTDSGYGWLVPILIGAGIAAAVILARFDEQRLRIIAACGLTAVLMIVPAIWSVETLGHATSGTFPAGGPASQSMGGGPGGMGGGPGGMTGGPGGMSGSSGGMGMPGQTGSSGSSSQSFPTPPSGMSLPSGMTPPSGAMGMAPPGMGFPGQSGSSSNQSGASTGTGTGGFPGMTGGPGGMGGPGGEDLSSAIATAEANGGGNVAVSGQQTASGSIIEGTGSSAVNVVALGGFSGRESEVDVSWLSERVADGDIRWVLASDMGTSPADGRVGSSELMAAVTEVCEPVQMESTGTGTSSGNGSSTGSDSSSATGSSSDSNVIYDCAGKASALAAQ
;
A
#
# COMPACT_ATOMS: atom_id res chain seq x y z
N GLY A 1 -6.55 48.63 15.71
CA GLY A 1 -7.73 48.02 15.06
C GLY A 1 -7.45 47.56 13.64
N GLY A 2 -7.12 48.46 12.72
CA GLY A 2 -7.14 48.18 11.28
C GLY A 2 -6.13 47.18 10.69
N SER A 3 -5.04 46.83 11.39
CA SER A 3 -4.11 45.79 10.91
C SER A 3 -4.64 44.37 11.14
N ARG A 4 -5.29 44.12 12.27
CA ARG A 4 -5.89 42.82 12.59
C ARG A 4 -7.12 42.53 11.72
N LEU A 5 -7.94 43.55 11.47
CA LEU A 5 -9.10 43.41 10.59
C LEU A 5 -8.66 43.11 9.15
N ARG A 6 -7.60 43.77 8.66
CA ARG A 6 -7.02 43.45 7.34
C ARG A 6 -6.46 42.04 7.28
N ALA A 7 -5.73 41.59 8.30
CA ALA A 7 -5.23 40.22 8.37
C ALA A 7 -6.38 39.19 8.39
N LEU A 8 -7.45 39.46 9.15
CA LEU A 8 -8.65 38.63 9.17
C LEU A 8 -9.29 38.55 7.78
N TRP A 9 -9.47 39.69 7.09
CA TRP A 9 -9.99 39.71 5.74
C TRP A 9 -9.11 38.95 4.74
N GLN A 10 -7.79 39.09 4.83
CA GLN A 10 -6.87 38.33 4.00
C GLN A 10 -6.98 36.82 4.25
N LEU A 11 -7.11 36.40 5.50
CA LEU A 11 -7.33 34.99 5.85
C LEU A 11 -8.68 34.47 5.35
N LEU A 12 -9.75 35.25 5.51
CA LEU A 12 -11.08 34.88 5.00
C LEU A 12 -11.11 34.83 3.47
N ALA A 13 -10.48 35.78 2.80
CA ALA A 13 -10.38 35.80 1.34
C ALA A 13 -9.57 34.60 0.82
N ALA A 14 -8.40 34.34 1.42
CA ALA A 14 -7.59 33.17 1.07
C ALA A 14 -8.36 31.86 1.35
N GLY A 15 -9.02 31.75 2.50
CA GLY A 15 -9.88 30.61 2.83
C GLY A 15 -11.03 30.42 1.84
N GLY A 16 -11.68 31.52 1.44
CA GLY A 16 -12.74 31.50 0.42
C GLY A 16 -12.25 31.01 -0.93
N VAL A 17 -11.10 31.50 -1.40
CA VAL A 17 -10.48 31.03 -2.66
C VAL A 17 -10.13 29.54 -2.58
N MET A 18 -9.55 29.10 -1.46
CA MET A 18 -9.22 27.67 -1.24
C MET A 18 -10.48 26.80 -1.20
N LEU A 19 -11.57 27.27 -0.58
CA LEU A 19 -12.84 26.55 -0.56
C LEU A 19 -13.44 26.43 -1.97
N VAL A 20 -13.44 27.50 -2.75
CA VAL A 20 -13.93 27.48 -4.13
C VAL A 20 -13.12 26.47 -4.96
N ALA A 21 -11.79 26.49 -4.86
CA ALA A 21 -10.94 25.55 -5.57
C ALA A 21 -11.15 24.10 -5.11
N ALA A 22 -11.24 23.86 -3.80
CA ALA A 22 -11.40 22.52 -3.23
C ALA A 22 -12.79 21.91 -3.51
N LEU A 23 -13.83 22.73 -3.58
CA LEU A 23 -15.21 22.27 -3.74
C LEU A 23 -15.70 22.26 -5.20
N ALA A 24 -14.95 22.85 -6.14
CA ALA A 24 -15.36 22.92 -7.55
C ALA A 24 -15.73 21.54 -8.13
N TRP A 25 -14.84 20.54 -7.98
CA TRP A 25 -15.09 19.20 -8.48
C TRP A 25 -16.15 18.42 -7.66
N PRO A 26 -16.07 18.37 -6.32
CA PRO A 26 -17.11 17.71 -5.51
C PRO A 26 -18.53 18.22 -5.77
N VAL A 27 -18.70 19.54 -5.91
CA VAL A 27 -20.00 20.15 -6.20
C VAL A 27 -20.48 19.76 -7.60
N LEU A 28 -19.59 19.72 -8.60
CA LEU A 28 -19.95 19.29 -9.96
C LEU A 28 -20.44 17.83 -9.98
N VAL A 29 -19.73 16.93 -9.30
CA VAL A 29 -20.14 15.52 -9.17
C VAL A 29 -21.48 15.39 -8.44
N TRP A 30 -21.65 16.14 -7.35
CA TRP A 30 -22.88 16.12 -6.56
C TRP A 30 -24.10 16.64 -7.33
N LEU A 31 -23.92 17.66 -8.18
CA LEU A 31 -24.99 18.23 -9.01
C LEU A 31 -25.31 17.38 -10.26
N THR A 32 -24.43 16.46 -10.64
CA THR A 32 -24.65 15.58 -11.79
C THR A 32 -25.53 14.40 -11.36
N PRO A 33 -26.69 14.16 -12.01
CA PRO A 33 -27.58 13.06 -11.67
C PRO A 33 -26.87 11.71 -11.67
N GLU A 34 -27.24 10.82 -10.74
CA GLU A 34 -26.56 9.53 -10.52
C GLU A 34 -26.50 8.66 -11.78
N GLY A 35 -27.59 8.59 -12.56
CA GLY A 35 -27.65 7.85 -13.83
C GLY A 35 -26.88 8.50 -14.99
N SER A 36 -26.28 9.67 -14.79
CA SER A 36 -25.51 10.40 -15.82
C SER A 36 -24.03 10.56 -15.45
N ARG A 37 -23.56 9.84 -14.42
CA ARG A 37 -22.16 9.84 -14.00
C ARG A 37 -21.70 8.44 -13.61
N PRO A 38 -20.39 8.14 -13.73
CA PRO A 38 -19.84 6.91 -13.16
C PRO A 38 -20.05 6.83 -11.65
N TRP A 39 -20.05 5.60 -11.14
CA TRP A 39 -20.07 5.35 -9.71
C TRP A 39 -18.88 6.02 -9.00
N VAL A 40 -19.13 6.61 -7.83
CA VAL A 40 -18.09 7.33 -7.07
C VAL A 40 -17.17 6.34 -6.35
N SER A 41 -16.09 5.95 -7.02
CA SER A 41 -14.96 5.21 -6.44
C SER A 41 -15.40 4.00 -5.61
N GLY A 42 -14.72 3.70 -4.50
CA GLY A 42 -15.04 2.59 -3.58
C GLY A 42 -16.20 2.87 -2.62
N THR A 43 -17.03 3.89 -2.85
CA THR A 43 -18.14 4.22 -1.93
C THR A 43 -19.25 3.19 -2.00
N SER A 44 -19.97 3.00 -0.88
CA SER A 44 -21.14 2.12 -0.81
C SER A 44 -22.44 2.79 -1.24
N ASP A 45 -22.44 4.11 -1.44
CA ASP A 45 -23.65 4.94 -1.58
C ASP A 45 -23.57 5.93 -2.75
N ASN A 46 -22.63 5.75 -3.68
CA ASN A 46 -22.40 6.62 -4.85
C ASN A 46 -22.24 8.13 -4.50
N SER A 47 -21.79 8.42 -3.28
CA SER A 47 -21.76 9.77 -2.72
C SER A 47 -20.35 10.35 -2.65
N ILE A 48 -20.15 11.48 -3.32
CA ILE A 48 -18.89 12.23 -3.27
C ILE A 48 -18.58 12.76 -1.86
N TRP A 49 -19.61 13.06 -1.06
CA TRP A 49 -19.42 13.49 0.32
C TRP A 49 -18.97 12.34 1.20
N SER A 50 -19.57 11.15 1.03
CA SER A 50 -19.11 9.92 1.69
C SER A 50 -17.67 9.58 1.31
N LEU A 51 -17.29 9.77 0.03
CA LEU A 51 -15.90 9.62 -0.40
C LEU A 51 -14.96 10.54 0.39
N ILE A 52 -15.28 11.83 0.51
CA ILE A 52 -14.40 12.84 1.11
C ILE A 52 -14.34 12.72 2.64
N THR A 53 -15.49 12.64 3.31
CA THR A 53 -15.54 12.74 4.77
C THR A 53 -15.42 11.39 5.44
N ASN A 54 -15.88 10.31 4.79
CA ASN A 54 -15.89 8.95 5.34
C ASN A 54 -14.77 8.10 4.72
N TYR A 55 -14.97 7.52 3.53
CA TYR A 55 -14.07 6.51 2.96
C TYR A 55 -12.61 6.98 2.83
N ASN A 56 -12.36 8.15 2.23
CA ASN A 56 -11.02 8.74 2.16
C ASN A 56 -10.71 9.73 3.29
N GLY A 57 -11.72 10.09 4.09
CA GLY A 57 -11.60 11.00 5.23
C GLY A 57 -11.29 10.23 6.51
N VAL A 58 -12.24 10.23 7.44
CA VAL A 58 -12.06 9.60 8.76
C VAL A 58 -11.81 8.10 8.66
N GLY A 59 -12.30 7.41 7.63
CA GLY A 59 -12.07 5.99 7.40
C GLY A 59 -10.58 5.65 7.23
N ARG A 60 -9.82 6.50 6.51
CA ARG A 60 -8.36 6.29 6.36
C ARG A 60 -7.61 6.50 7.65
N VAL A 61 -8.11 7.37 8.52
CA VAL A 61 -7.43 7.73 9.78
C VAL A 61 -7.79 6.79 10.92
N ALA A 62 -9.07 6.43 11.05
CA ALA A 62 -9.64 5.77 12.23
C ALA A 62 -9.84 4.25 12.09
N GLY A 63 -9.68 3.67 10.89
CA GLY A 63 -9.74 2.22 10.69
C GLY A 63 -10.87 1.77 9.75
N GLN A 64 -10.77 2.16 8.49
CA GLN A 64 -11.54 1.75 7.32
C GLN A 64 -13.07 1.74 7.47
N ALA A 65 -13.66 2.92 7.60
CA ALA A 65 -15.11 3.14 7.51
C ALA A 65 -15.53 3.56 6.08
N GLY A 66 -16.71 3.11 5.62
CA GLY A 66 -17.35 3.55 4.37
C GLY A 66 -16.72 3.07 3.06
N GLY A 67 -15.70 2.20 3.13
CA GLY A 67 -15.07 1.56 1.97
C GLY A 67 -15.51 0.12 1.77
N PRO A 68 -14.94 -0.58 0.77
CA PRO A 68 -15.14 -2.01 0.53
C PRO A 68 -15.02 -2.82 1.83
N GLY A 69 -16.13 -3.43 2.27
CA GLY A 69 -16.16 -4.29 3.44
C GLY A 69 -15.30 -5.54 3.22
N GLY A 70 -14.48 -5.90 4.20
CA GLY A 70 -13.75 -7.18 4.21
C GLY A 70 -12.22 -7.12 4.12
N MET A 71 -11.61 -5.98 3.77
CA MET A 71 -10.13 -5.87 3.75
C MET A 71 -9.51 -5.37 5.06
N ALA A 72 -10.29 -4.75 5.94
CA ALA A 72 -9.83 -4.28 7.24
C ALA A 72 -10.97 -4.31 8.25
N GLY A 73 -10.83 -5.13 9.31
CA GLY A 73 -11.45 -4.84 10.61
C GLY A 73 -12.87 -5.34 10.88
N GLY A 74 -13.30 -6.48 10.33
CA GLY A 74 -14.48 -7.21 10.83
C GLY A 74 -14.09 -8.23 11.91
N PRO A 75 -14.89 -8.48 12.97
CA PRO A 75 -14.68 -9.60 13.88
C PRO A 75 -14.84 -10.92 13.10
N GLY A 76 -13.71 -11.49 12.64
CA GLY A 76 -13.67 -12.67 11.78
C GLY A 76 -12.93 -12.48 10.44
N GLY A 77 -12.57 -11.26 10.05
CA GLY A 77 -11.75 -10.99 8.86
C GLY A 77 -10.41 -10.39 9.26
N MET A 78 -9.32 -11.17 9.18
CA MET A 78 -7.87 -10.83 9.30
C MET A 78 -7.42 -9.69 10.25
N GLY A 79 -8.28 -9.23 11.16
CA GLY A 79 -8.14 -7.96 11.89
C GLY A 79 -8.42 -8.10 13.39
N GLY A 80 -8.27 -9.33 13.92
CA GLY A 80 -8.31 -9.62 15.34
C GLY A 80 -6.89 -9.68 15.92
N GLY A 81 -6.35 -8.54 16.32
CA GLY A 81 -5.13 -8.45 17.13
C GLY A 81 -3.83 -8.33 16.34
N GLY A 82 -3.13 -7.20 16.53
CA GLY A 82 -1.72 -7.02 16.20
C GLY A 82 -1.38 -6.99 14.70
N GLY A 83 -1.07 -5.79 14.19
CA GLY A 83 -0.21 -5.57 13.02
C GLY A 83 -0.56 -6.36 11.75
N VAL A 84 -1.50 -5.86 10.94
CA VAL A 84 -1.56 -6.22 9.51
C VAL A 84 -1.87 -4.96 8.72
N SER A 85 -0.83 -4.40 8.08
CA SER A 85 -0.83 -3.13 7.34
C SER A 85 -1.58 -3.23 6.01
N VAL A 86 -2.42 -2.24 5.68
CA VAL A 86 -3.00 -2.13 4.33
C VAL A 86 -2.45 -0.90 3.57
N PHE A 87 -1.12 -0.94 3.44
CA PHE A 87 -0.21 -0.23 2.50
C PHE A 87 0.62 0.98 2.96
N GLY A 88 0.71 1.24 4.26
CA GLY A 88 1.68 2.22 4.82
C GLY A 88 2.69 1.61 5.80
N GLY A 89 2.73 0.29 5.97
CA GLY A 89 3.41 -0.37 7.08
C GLY A 89 2.74 -0.10 8.43
N ASP A 90 3.42 -0.52 9.50
CA ASP A 90 2.93 -0.39 10.88
C ASP A 90 2.74 1.07 11.29
N THR A 91 1.57 1.37 11.88
CA THR A 91 1.31 2.69 12.44
C THR A 91 2.24 2.99 13.61
N GLY A 92 2.81 4.20 13.65
CA GLY A 92 3.65 4.63 14.74
C GLY A 92 4.50 5.85 14.41
N LEU A 93 5.20 6.35 15.42
CA LEU A 93 6.06 7.54 15.30
C LEU A 93 7.10 7.40 14.19
N PHE A 94 7.65 6.19 14.00
CA PHE A 94 8.71 5.92 13.04
C PHE A 94 8.22 5.40 11.69
N ARG A 95 6.90 5.35 11.45
CA ARG A 95 6.32 4.84 10.20
C ARG A 95 6.91 5.48 8.94
N LEU A 96 7.08 6.80 8.95
CA LEU A 96 7.57 7.58 7.80
C LEU A 96 9.05 7.35 7.45
N ILE A 97 9.83 6.74 8.34
CA ILE A 97 11.21 6.30 8.09
C ILE A 97 11.33 4.77 8.09
N GLY A 98 10.22 4.06 8.20
CA GLY A 98 10.16 2.60 8.19
C GLY A 98 10.35 2.02 6.79
N SER A 99 10.32 0.70 6.68
CA SER A 99 10.61 -0.02 5.43
C SER A 99 9.66 0.33 4.28
N THR A 100 8.37 0.57 4.56
CA THR A 100 7.37 0.86 3.52
C THR A 100 7.39 2.31 3.04
N LEU A 101 7.50 3.30 3.96
CA LEU A 101 7.38 4.72 3.61
C LEU A 101 8.71 5.47 3.56
N GLY A 102 9.77 4.89 4.14
CA GLY A 102 11.09 5.52 4.23
C GLY A 102 11.63 5.91 2.86
N GLY A 103 11.55 5.00 1.89
CA GLY A 103 12.01 5.27 0.52
C GLY A 103 11.22 6.37 -0.20
N GLN A 104 10.00 6.64 0.24
CA GLN A 104 9.08 7.56 -0.45
C GLN A 104 9.24 9.02 0.04
N ILE A 105 9.56 9.24 1.31
CA ILE A 105 9.72 10.60 1.88
C ILE A 105 10.84 10.71 2.93
N GLY A 106 11.25 9.58 3.51
CA GLY A 106 12.11 9.51 4.69
C GLY A 106 13.44 10.24 4.56
N TRP A 107 14.03 10.24 3.35
CA TRP A 107 15.32 10.89 3.03
C TRP A 107 15.42 12.34 3.53
N MET A 108 14.32 13.11 3.42
CA MET A 108 14.30 14.54 3.73
C MET A 108 13.82 14.85 5.16
N LEU A 109 13.27 13.88 5.89
CA LEU A 109 12.55 14.15 7.14
C LEU A 109 13.46 14.65 8.25
N GLY A 110 14.64 14.04 8.41
CA GLY A 110 15.59 14.45 9.46
C GLY A 110 16.02 15.91 9.30
N LEU A 111 16.39 16.31 8.07
CA LEU A 111 16.78 17.69 7.75
C LEU A 111 15.58 18.66 7.90
N SER A 112 14.38 18.25 7.51
CA SER A 112 13.15 19.03 7.65
C SER A 112 12.82 19.33 9.11
N VAL A 113 12.86 18.30 9.97
CA VAL A 113 12.61 18.43 11.42
C VAL A 113 13.68 19.31 12.07
N ALA A 114 14.95 19.09 11.73
CA ALA A 114 16.06 19.91 12.23
C ALA A 114 15.89 21.39 11.83
N GLY A 115 15.54 21.67 10.57
CA GLY A 115 15.30 23.02 10.08
C GLY A 115 14.13 23.72 10.79
N GLY A 116 12.98 23.04 10.87
CA GLY A 116 11.80 23.55 11.59
C GLY A 116 12.11 23.87 13.05
N ALA A 117 12.79 22.95 13.76
CA ALA A 117 13.18 23.14 15.15
C ALA A 117 14.15 24.32 15.33
N LEU A 118 15.19 24.42 14.50
CA LEU A 118 16.14 25.53 14.57
C LEU A 118 15.48 26.88 14.29
N VAL A 119 14.57 26.97 13.32
CA VAL A 119 13.84 28.22 13.04
C VAL A 119 12.91 28.59 14.20
N ALA A 120 12.19 27.62 14.75
CA ALA A 120 11.35 27.81 15.93
C ALA A 120 12.16 28.34 17.13
N ILE A 121 13.29 27.70 17.44
CA ILE A 121 14.18 28.09 18.54
C ILE A 121 14.79 29.48 18.32
N GLN A 122 15.30 29.76 17.12
CA GLN A 122 15.91 31.06 16.79
C GLN A 122 14.89 32.20 16.86
N SER A 123 13.66 31.96 16.42
CA SER A 123 12.58 32.96 16.50
C SER A 123 12.02 33.12 17.92
N ARG A 124 12.25 32.13 18.79
CA ARG A 124 11.72 32.04 20.17
C ARG A 124 10.20 32.19 20.23
N PHE A 125 9.50 31.84 19.15
CA PHE A 125 8.06 32.09 18.97
C PHE A 125 7.63 33.55 19.22
N ARG A 126 8.52 34.51 18.95
CA ARG A 126 8.20 35.93 19.12
C ARG A 126 7.24 36.36 18.03
N ARG A 127 6.03 36.81 18.40
CA ARG A 127 5.00 37.30 17.47
C ARG A 127 5.45 38.34 16.44
N LYS A 128 6.50 39.11 16.71
CA LYS A 128 7.02 40.14 15.80
C LYS A 128 8.05 39.60 14.80
N ASP A 129 8.54 38.38 15.02
CA ASP A 129 9.50 37.74 14.11
C ASP A 129 8.72 37.04 12.98
N PRO A 130 8.89 37.45 11.70
CA PRO A 130 8.20 36.81 10.58
C PRO A 130 8.53 35.30 10.47
N ARG A 131 9.68 34.85 10.97
CA ARG A 131 10.06 33.43 10.98
C ARG A 131 9.12 32.59 11.84
N THR A 132 8.59 33.16 12.94
CA THR A 132 7.60 32.49 13.78
C THR A 132 6.32 32.22 13.00
N GLY A 133 5.82 33.21 12.23
CA GLY A 133 4.63 33.00 11.39
C GLY A 133 4.88 31.96 10.31
N TRP A 134 6.05 32.02 9.64
CA TRP A 134 6.44 31.07 8.60
C TRP A 134 6.56 29.64 9.12
N VAL A 135 7.23 29.41 10.26
CA VAL A 135 7.41 28.05 10.80
C VAL A 135 6.11 27.46 11.34
N ILE A 136 5.20 28.30 11.88
CA ILE A 136 3.87 27.85 12.28
C ILE A 136 3.06 27.42 11.05
N ALA A 137 3.10 28.19 9.96
CA ALA A 137 2.38 27.85 8.75
C ALA A 137 2.98 26.59 8.08
N THR A 138 4.25 26.64 7.68
CA THR A 138 4.90 25.57 6.91
C THR A 138 5.19 24.35 7.78
N GLY A 139 5.83 24.55 8.93
CA GLY A 139 6.19 23.48 9.86
C GLY A 139 4.98 22.90 10.59
N GLY A 140 3.97 23.71 10.87
CA GLY A 140 2.70 23.22 11.44
C GLY A 140 1.96 22.31 10.47
N ILE A 141 1.81 22.71 9.19
CA ILE A 141 1.17 21.85 8.18
C ILE A 141 1.96 20.55 7.98
N PHE A 142 3.29 20.64 7.84
CA PHE A 142 4.16 19.46 7.78
C PHE A 142 3.94 18.52 8.95
N LEU A 143 3.95 19.05 10.19
CA LEU A 143 3.80 18.25 11.40
C LEU A 143 2.40 17.62 11.48
N THR A 144 1.35 18.36 11.14
CA THR A 144 -0.02 17.82 11.09
C THR A 144 -0.11 16.64 10.13
N ILE A 145 0.39 16.79 8.91
CA ILE A 145 0.37 15.72 7.91
C ILE A 145 1.21 14.53 8.40
N ALA A 146 2.43 14.78 8.90
CA ALA A 146 3.33 13.73 9.37
C ALA A 146 2.71 12.91 10.51
N VAL A 147 2.10 13.57 11.49
CA VAL A 147 1.40 12.90 12.59
C VAL A 147 0.21 12.09 12.08
N VAL A 148 -0.66 12.68 11.26
CA VAL A 148 -1.82 11.96 10.73
C VAL A 148 -1.38 10.73 9.92
N PHE A 149 -0.38 10.86 9.06
CA PHE A 149 0.12 9.74 8.24
C PHE A 149 0.82 8.66 9.06
N SER A 150 1.55 9.04 10.12
CA SER A 150 2.14 8.09 11.07
C SER A 150 1.11 7.23 11.78
N PHE A 151 -0.08 7.76 12.09
CA PHE A 151 -1.08 7.07 12.92
C PHE A 151 -2.35 6.62 12.18
N ALA A 152 -2.50 6.94 10.89
CA ALA A 152 -3.64 6.51 10.08
C ALA A 152 -3.73 4.98 9.98
N SER A 153 -4.82 4.39 10.47
CA SER A 153 -5.00 2.94 10.61
C SER A 153 -5.85 2.28 9.52
N GLY A 154 -6.44 3.04 8.60
CA GLY A 154 -7.12 2.50 7.41
C GLY A 154 -6.16 2.14 6.28
N ILE A 155 -6.70 1.90 5.08
CA ILE A 155 -5.86 1.71 3.88
C ILE A 155 -5.03 2.97 3.65
N PHE A 156 -3.72 2.86 3.57
CA PHE A 156 -2.82 4.00 3.39
C PHE A 156 -1.95 3.72 2.18
N HIS A 157 -1.96 4.52 1.13
CA HIS A 157 -1.09 4.25 -0.01
C HIS A 157 0.26 4.97 0.15
N PRO A 158 1.39 4.36 -0.27
CA PRO A 158 2.70 4.99 -0.11
C PRO A 158 2.77 6.37 -0.76
N TYR A 159 2.17 6.56 -1.94
CA TYR A 159 2.17 7.84 -2.64
C TYR A 159 1.49 8.99 -1.88
N TYR A 160 0.68 8.72 -0.84
CA TYR A 160 0.10 9.79 -0.01
C TYR A 160 1.16 10.70 0.59
N VAL A 161 2.35 10.17 0.91
CA VAL A 161 3.44 10.95 1.48
C VAL A 161 3.98 12.04 0.54
N ALA A 162 3.66 12.01 -0.76
CA ALA A 162 3.95 13.11 -1.68
C ALA A 162 3.36 14.45 -1.20
N GLN A 163 2.27 14.42 -0.42
CA GLN A 163 1.67 15.59 0.20
C GLN A 163 2.64 16.32 1.17
N LEU A 164 3.63 15.62 1.74
CA LEU A 164 4.66 16.22 2.60
C LEU A 164 5.76 16.95 1.82
N ALA A 165 5.99 16.58 0.56
CA ALA A 165 7.14 17.01 -0.23
C ALA A 165 7.35 18.54 -0.29
N PRO A 166 6.35 19.39 -0.61
CA PRO A 166 6.58 20.83 -0.71
C PRO A 166 6.98 21.45 0.64
N PHE A 167 6.42 20.95 1.74
CA PHE A 167 6.74 21.45 3.09
C PHE A 167 8.10 20.93 3.55
N ALA A 168 8.43 19.67 3.27
CA ALA A 168 9.75 19.10 3.52
C ALA A 168 10.83 19.89 2.77
N ALA A 169 10.63 20.18 1.48
CA ALA A 169 11.57 20.98 0.67
C ALA A 169 11.78 22.39 1.26
N ALA A 170 10.70 23.06 1.65
CA ALA A 170 10.76 24.38 2.28
C ALA A 170 11.51 24.34 3.63
N LEU A 171 11.31 23.30 4.44
CA LEU A 171 11.98 23.10 5.72
C LEU A 171 13.46 22.71 5.55
N CYS A 172 13.80 21.90 4.56
CA CYS A 172 15.19 21.61 4.20
C CYS A 172 15.95 22.87 3.78
N GLY A 173 15.34 23.72 2.93
CA GLY A 173 15.92 25.02 2.58
C GLY A 173 16.10 25.93 3.80
N ALA A 174 15.12 25.94 4.70
CA ALA A 174 15.21 26.67 5.96
C ALA A 174 16.28 26.10 6.90
N ALA A 175 16.54 24.79 6.89
CA ALA A 175 17.61 24.16 7.65
C ALA A 175 18.99 24.72 7.24
N VAL A 176 19.26 24.85 5.95
CA VAL A 176 20.51 25.45 5.44
C VAL A 176 20.67 26.87 5.97
N ALA A 177 19.63 27.71 5.80
CA ALA A 177 19.66 29.10 6.26
C ALA A 177 19.86 29.18 7.79
N ALA A 178 19.15 28.33 8.55
CA ALA A 178 19.18 28.27 10.00
C ALA A 178 20.55 27.82 10.56
N LEU A 179 21.17 26.81 9.94
CA LEU A 179 22.50 26.32 10.29
C LEU A 179 23.57 27.39 10.05
N VAL A 180 23.50 28.09 8.92
CA VAL A 180 24.42 29.19 8.62
C VAL A 180 24.24 30.34 9.61
N SER A 181 22.99 30.71 9.93
CA SER A 181 22.68 31.88 10.75
C SER A 181 22.82 31.69 12.26
N VAL A 182 22.96 30.46 12.76
CA VAL A 182 23.00 30.20 14.20
C VAL A 182 24.26 30.80 14.83
N LYS A 183 24.10 31.53 15.94
CA LYS A 183 25.17 32.26 16.61
C LYS A 183 25.02 32.20 18.14
N GLY A 184 26.08 32.60 18.84
CA GLY A 184 26.08 32.75 20.30
C GLY A 184 25.76 31.44 21.03
N ASN A 185 24.92 31.51 22.05
CA ASN A 185 24.55 30.37 22.89
C ASN A 185 23.73 29.27 22.16
N LEU A 186 23.19 29.56 20.97
CA LEU A 186 22.49 28.57 20.15
C LEU A 186 23.43 27.78 19.25
N ARG A 187 24.69 28.20 19.09
CA ARG A 187 25.65 27.60 18.17
C ARG A 187 25.87 26.09 18.38
N PRO A 188 25.88 25.56 19.61
CA PRO A 188 25.99 24.10 19.82
C PRO A 188 24.83 23.29 19.21
N LEU A 189 23.67 23.91 18.93
CA LEU A 189 22.51 23.21 18.35
C LEU A 189 22.73 22.72 16.92
N VAL A 190 23.79 23.16 16.22
CA VAL A 190 24.13 22.58 14.90
C VAL A 190 24.46 21.09 15.00
N ILE A 191 25.07 20.66 16.10
CA ILE A 191 25.50 19.27 16.28
C ILE A 191 24.30 18.32 16.32
N PRO A 192 23.32 18.48 17.24
CA PRO A 192 22.14 17.62 17.24
C PRO A 192 21.28 17.79 15.98
N ALA A 193 21.21 18.99 15.39
CA ALA A 193 20.48 19.21 14.14
C ALA A 193 21.04 18.38 12.97
N ILE A 194 22.36 18.37 12.81
CA ILE A 194 23.06 17.59 11.79
C ILE A 194 22.97 16.09 12.11
N ALA A 195 23.12 15.72 13.38
CA ALA A 195 23.00 14.33 13.81
C ALA A 195 21.61 13.76 13.48
N VAL A 196 20.53 14.50 13.72
CA VAL A 196 19.16 14.07 13.37
C VAL A 196 19.01 13.85 11.86
N ALA A 197 19.57 14.74 11.03
CA ALA A 197 19.52 14.57 9.58
C ALA A 197 20.27 13.31 9.11
N VAL A 198 21.52 13.14 9.55
CA VAL A 198 22.37 12.00 9.17
C VAL A 198 21.81 10.67 9.69
N VAL A 199 21.35 10.64 10.95
CA VAL A 199 20.78 9.43 11.54
C VAL A 199 19.48 9.04 10.84
N ALA A 200 18.58 10.00 10.58
CA ALA A 200 17.33 9.69 9.89
C ALA A 200 17.58 9.09 8.50
N GLU A 201 18.48 9.68 7.70
CA GLU A 201 18.81 9.14 6.38
C GLU A 201 19.48 7.75 6.47
N THR A 202 20.39 7.57 7.44
CA THR A 202 21.02 6.26 7.69
C THR A 202 19.97 5.18 8.04
N VAL A 203 18.99 5.52 8.88
CA VAL A 203 17.89 4.62 9.22
C VAL A 203 17.08 4.26 7.98
N VAL A 204 16.78 5.22 7.12
CA VAL A 204 16.04 4.96 5.87
C VAL A 204 16.84 4.05 4.95
N ILE A 205 18.15 4.30 4.74
CA ILE A 205 19.02 3.47 3.90
C ILE A 205 18.90 1.98 4.28
N PHE A 206 18.93 1.69 5.58
CA PHE A 206 18.87 0.32 6.09
C PHE A 206 17.45 -0.25 6.16
N ASN A 207 16.43 0.57 6.39
CA ASN A 207 15.04 0.09 6.44
C ASN A 207 14.48 -0.25 5.06
N THR A 208 14.98 0.37 3.99
CA THR A 208 14.47 0.16 2.62
C THR A 208 15.25 -0.88 1.83
N ASP A 209 16.24 -1.55 2.44
CA ASP A 209 17.15 -2.51 1.79
C ASP A 209 17.74 -1.96 0.47
N SER A 210 18.03 -0.66 0.43
CA SER A 210 18.36 0.09 -0.79
C SER A 210 19.70 -0.29 -1.44
N GLY A 211 20.55 -1.04 -0.74
CA GLY A 211 21.93 -1.30 -1.17
C GLY A 211 22.89 -0.11 -1.02
N TYR A 212 22.42 1.04 -0.51
CA TYR A 212 23.24 2.26 -0.38
C TYR A 212 24.02 2.37 0.94
N GLY A 213 24.19 1.26 1.68
CA GLY A 213 24.94 1.24 2.94
C GLY A 213 26.38 1.77 2.80
N TRP A 214 26.96 1.71 1.60
CA TRP A 214 28.29 2.25 1.30
C TRP A 214 28.38 3.79 1.39
N LEU A 215 27.25 4.52 1.33
CA LEU A 215 27.20 5.97 1.49
C LEU A 215 27.23 6.41 2.97
N VAL A 216 26.93 5.52 3.91
CA VAL A 216 26.84 5.86 5.35
C VAL A 216 28.14 6.46 5.89
N PRO A 217 29.35 5.93 5.61
CA PRO A 217 30.60 6.57 6.03
C PRO A 217 30.77 7.99 5.46
N ILE A 218 30.31 8.25 4.24
CA ILE A 218 30.38 9.57 3.58
C ILE A 218 29.42 10.54 4.27
N LEU A 219 28.19 10.11 4.57
CA LEU A 219 27.20 10.90 5.31
C LEU A 219 27.72 11.29 6.70
N ILE A 220 28.29 10.33 7.44
CA ILE A 220 28.89 10.57 8.75
C ILE A 220 30.08 11.54 8.65
N GLY A 221 30.99 11.31 7.70
CA GLY A 221 32.15 12.17 7.50
C GLY A 221 31.77 13.61 7.15
N ALA A 222 30.83 13.79 6.22
CA ALA A 222 30.30 15.10 5.85
C ALA A 222 29.56 15.77 7.02
N GLY A 223 28.77 15.00 7.79
CA GLY A 223 28.09 15.47 8.99
C GLY A 223 29.06 15.98 10.06
N ILE A 224 30.12 15.22 10.36
CA ILE A 224 31.15 15.62 11.32
C ILE A 224 31.88 16.87 10.82
N ALA A 225 32.30 16.91 9.57
CA ALA A 225 32.98 18.06 8.99
C ALA A 225 32.11 19.33 9.06
N ALA A 226 30.83 19.22 8.66
CA ALA A 226 29.89 20.34 8.74
C ALA A 226 29.63 20.78 10.18
N ALA A 227 29.47 19.84 11.11
CA ALA A 227 29.28 20.14 12.53
C ALA A 227 30.48 20.87 13.12
N VAL A 228 31.71 20.43 12.83
CA VAL A 228 32.94 21.10 13.26
C VAL A 228 33.03 22.50 12.66
N ILE A 229 32.82 22.64 11.36
CA ILE A 229 32.91 23.94 10.68
C ILE A 229 31.90 24.93 11.27
N LEU A 230 30.63 24.53 11.36
CA LEU A 230 29.54 25.38 11.84
C LEU A 230 29.65 25.68 13.35
N ALA A 231 30.16 24.75 14.15
CA ALA A 231 30.34 24.95 15.59
C ALA A 231 31.59 25.79 15.94
N ARG A 232 32.66 25.73 15.13
CA ARG A 232 33.97 26.33 15.50
C ARG A 232 34.37 27.56 14.69
N PHE A 233 33.92 27.70 13.44
CA PHE A 233 34.31 28.80 12.57
C PHE A 233 33.20 29.83 12.38
N ASP A 234 33.56 31.11 12.41
CA ASP A 234 32.65 32.25 12.22
C ASP A 234 32.69 32.81 10.80
N GLU A 235 33.63 32.35 9.97
CA GLU A 235 33.76 32.76 8.57
C GLU A 235 32.51 32.37 7.76
N GLN A 236 31.77 33.37 7.30
CA GLN A 236 30.45 33.19 6.68
C GLN A 236 30.52 32.29 5.44
N ARG A 237 31.56 32.43 4.62
CA ARG A 237 31.75 31.61 3.40
C ARG A 237 31.94 30.14 3.75
N LEU A 238 32.77 29.82 4.74
CA LEU A 238 33.00 28.44 5.19
C LEU A 238 31.72 27.80 5.74
N ARG A 239 30.93 28.57 6.51
CA ARG A 239 29.64 28.10 7.04
C ARG A 239 28.64 27.77 5.93
N ILE A 240 28.55 28.63 4.91
CA ILE A 240 27.70 28.39 3.73
C ILE A 240 28.16 27.13 3.00
N ILE A 241 29.46 27.01 2.71
CA ILE A 241 30.02 25.83 2.05
C ILE A 241 29.73 24.56 2.85
N ALA A 242 29.89 24.58 4.17
CA ALA A 242 29.61 23.44 5.04
C ALA A 242 28.12 23.05 5.03
N ALA A 243 27.20 24.00 5.16
CA ALA A 243 25.77 23.73 5.17
C ALA A 243 25.25 23.25 3.81
N CYS A 244 25.68 23.89 2.72
CA CYS A 244 25.34 23.48 1.36
C CYS A 244 25.97 22.13 0.99
N GLY A 245 27.23 21.90 1.38
CA GLY A 245 27.95 20.65 1.15
C GLY A 245 27.30 19.47 1.88
N LEU A 246 26.95 19.64 3.16
CA LEU A 246 26.18 18.64 3.89
C LEU A 246 24.85 18.33 3.17
N THR A 247 24.11 19.36 2.78
CA THR A 247 22.83 19.19 2.08
C THR A 247 23.02 18.45 0.76
N ALA A 248 24.05 18.79 -0.01
CA ALA A 248 24.35 18.09 -1.26
C ALA A 248 24.63 16.60 -1.04
N VAL A 249 25.37 16.24 0.02
CA VAL A 249 25.63 14.83 0.38
C VAL A 249 24.35 14.10 0.79
N LEU A 250 23.50 14.72 1.63
CA LEU A 250 22.19 14.17 2.02
C LEU A 250 21.22 14.04 0.82
N MET A 251 21.46 14.74 -0.29
CA MET A 251 20.64 14.66 -1.50
C MET A 251 21.11 13.58 -2.48
N ILE A 252 22.25 12.92 -2.25
CA ILE A 252 22.77 11.89 -3.17
C ILE A 252 21.80 10.72 -3.29
N VAL A 253 21.39 10.13 -2.16
CA VAL A 253 20.47 8.98 -2.16
C VAL A 253 19.10 9.32 -2.75
N PRO A 254 18.38 10.37 -2.29
CA PRO A 254 17.07 10.70 -2.88
C PRO A 254 17.17 11.10 -4.36
N ALA A 255 18.30 11.64 -4.83
CA ALA A 255 18.52 11.91 -6.24
C ALA A 255 18.65 10.60 -7.05
N ILE A 256 19.44 9.63 -6.57
CA ILE A 256 19.54 8.30 -7.20
C ILE A 256 18.16 7.63 -7.23
N TRP A 257 17.46 7.62 -6.09
CA TRP A 257 16.12 7.04 -5.97
C TRP A 257 15.10 7.66 -6.95
N SER A 258 15.16 8.98 -7.13
CA SER A 258 14.32 9.70 -8.10
C SER A 258 14.64 9.32 -9.54
N VAL A 259 15.92 9.09 -9.87
CA VAL A 259 16.34 8.64 -11.21
C VAL A 259 15.92 7.19 -11.48
N GLU A 260 16.08 6.30 -10.50
CA GLU A 260 15.66 4.89 -10.62
C GLU A 260 14.15 4.76 -10.89
N THR A 261 13.34 5.65 -10.29
CA THR A 261 11.89 5.72 -10.53
C THR A 261 11.55 5.89 -12.02
N LEU A 262 12.40 6.57 -12.79
CA LEU A 262 12.20 6.80 -14.22
C LEU A 262 12.64 5.59 -15.08
N GLY A 263 13.30 4.59 -14.49
CA GLY A 263 13.93 3.48 -15.19
C GLY A 263 13.01 2.30 -15.49
N HIS A 264 11.76 2.31 -15.03
CA HIS A 264 10.80 1.22 -15.24
C HIS A 264 9.36 1.71 -15.27
N ALA A 265 8.45 0.88 -15.79
CA ALA A 265 7.01 1.16 -15.74
C ALA A 265 6.51 1.17 -14.29
N THR A 266 5.55 2.04 -13.99
CA THR A 266 4.94 2.14 -12.65
C THR A 266 3.55 1.51 -12.66
N SER A 267 3.16 0.86 -11.57
CA SER A 267 1.80 0.31 -11.44
C SER A 267 0.79 1.46 -11.32
N GLY A 268 -0.21 1.51 -12.21
CA GLY A 268 -1.23 2.55 -12.21
C GLY A 268 -2.06 2.62 -10.92
N THR A 269 -2.22 1.51 -10.19
CA THR A 269 -2.96 1.48 -8.93
C THR A 269 -2.07 1.74 -7.69
N PHE A 270 -0.78 1.39 -7.78
CA PHE A 270 0.16 1.48 -6.65
C PHE A 270 1.49 2.12 -7.07
N PRO A 271 1.51 3.40 -7.48
CA PRO A 271 2.75 4.07 -7.83
C PRO A 271 3.64 4.18 -6.59
N ALA A 272 4.91 3.83 -6.77
CA ALA A 272 5.97 3.97 -5.77
C ALA A 272 7.23 4.52 -6.45
N GLY A 273 7.94 5.40 -5.76
CA GLY A 273 9.27 5.84 -6.19
C GLY A 273 10.34 4.83 -5.79
N GLY A 274 11.43 4.80 -6.55
CA GLY A 274 12.62 3.98 -6.30
C GLY A 274 12.84 2.94 -7.38
N PRO A 275 13.65 1.90 -7.09
CA PRO A 275 13.86 0.80 -8.03
C PRO A 275 12.61 -0.06 -8.19
N ALA A 276 12.56 -0.87 -9.25
CA ALA A 276 11.40 -1.71 -9.59
C ALA A 276 10.94 -2.64 -8.46
N SER A 277 11.87 -3.08 -7.61
CA SER A 277 11.57 -3.89 -6.41
C SER A 277 10.64 -3.20 -5.40
N GLN A 278 10.54 -1.87 -5.43
CA GLN A 278 9.64 -1.10 -4.57
C GLN A 278 8.21 -1.02 -5.10
N SER A 279 8.01 -1.25 -6.41
CA SER A 279 6.69 -1.22 -7.05
C SER A 279 5.86 -2.48 -6.75
N MET A 280 6.51 -3.59 -6.38
CA MET A 280 5.87 -4.79 -5.86
C MET A 280 5.79 -4.72 -4.34
N GLY A 281 4.74 -4.08 -3.82
CA GLY A 281 4.27 -4.16 -2.43
C GLY A 281 5.32 -4.58 -1.38
N GLY A 282 6.14 -3.62 -0.93
CA GLY A 282 7.11 -3.80 0.15
C GLY A 282 6.45 -4.06 1.50
N GLY A 283 6.04 -5.31 1.71
CA GLY A 283 5.73 -5.92 3.00
C GLY A 283 6.75 -7.02 3.33
N PRO A 284 7.03 -7.30 4.61
CA PRO A 284 7.96 -8.37 5.00
C PRO A 284 7.42 -9.73 4.52
N GLY A 285 8.05 -10.27 3.48
CA GLY A 285 7.62 -11.50 2.81
C GLY A 285 7.91 -11.54 1.30
N GLY A 286 8.21 -10.39 0.67
CA GLY A 286 8.71 -10.33 -0.70
C GLY A 286 10.12 -10.91 -0.79
N MET A 287 10.24 -12.12 -1.33
CA MET A 287 11.52 -12.80 -1.52
C MET A 287 12.41 -11.95 -2.45
N GLY A 288 13.50 -11.41 -1.90
CA GLY A 288 14.45 -10.59 -2.63
C GLY A 288 15.05 -11.34 -3.82
N GLY A 289 14.77 -10.87 -5.03
CA GLY A 289 15.50 -11.24 -6.24
C GLY A 289 16.84 -10.52 -6.29
N GLY A 290 17.86 -11.08 -5.65
CA GLY A 290 19.24 -10.65 -5.83
C GLY A 290 19.79 -11.13 -7.19
N PRO A 291 20.61 -10.33 -7.89
CA PRO A 291 21.18 -10.73 -9.18
C PRO A 291 22.44 -11.58 -8.96
N GLY A 292 22.42 -12.85 -9.37
CA GLY A 292 23.64 -13.66 -9.42
C GLY A 292 23.43 -15.13 -9.77
N GLY A 293 24.07 -15.58 -10.85
CA GLY A 293 24.57 -16.96 -10.95
C GLY A 293 23.99 -17.86 -12.04
N MET A 294 24.10 -17.49 -13.31
CA MET A 294 24.25 -18.49 -14.37
C MET A 294 25.58 -19.23 -14.18
N THR A 295 25.58 -20.37 -13.49
CA THR A 295 26.56 -21.44 -13.68
C THR A 295 25.96 -22.78 -13.25
N GLY A 296 25.30 -23.45 -14.19
CA GLY A 296 25.12 -24.90 -14.12
C GLY A 296 26.42 -25.60 -14.53
N GLY A 297 26.90 -26.51 -13.69
CA GLY A 297 27.99 -27.44 -13.99
C GLY A 297 27.68 -28.80 -13.35
N PRO A 298 27.92 -29.95 -14.03
CA PRO A 298 27.27 -31.21 -13.71
C PRO A 298 28.09 -32.15 -12.83
N GLY A 299 27.41 -32.93 -11.97
CA GLY A 299 27.89 -34.21 -11.45
C GLY A 299 28.35 -34.23 -9.99
N GLY A 300 27.89 -35.26 -9.24
CA GLY A 300 28.51 -35.67 -7.97
C GLY A 300 27.58 -36.32 -6.95
N MET A 301 27.36 -37.63 -7.05
CA MET A 301 26.89 -38.47 -5.94
C MET A 301 27.93 -38.50 -4.80
N SER A 302 27.49 -38.47 -3.53
CA SER A 302 27.81 -39.47 -2.47
C SER A 302 27.80 -38.89 -1.04
N GLY A 303 27.15 -39.62 -0.11
CA GLY A 303 27.82 -40.11 1.11
C GLY A 303 27.84 -39.28 2.41
N SER A 304 26.88 -39.56 3.30
CA SER A 304 27.06 -40.05 4.69
C SER A 304 28.10 -39.41 5.65
N SER A 305 27.57 -38.97 6.81
CA SER A 305 28.06 -39.19 8.19
C SER A 305 29.24 -38.39 8.79
N GLY A 306 29.07 -38.00 10.07
CA GLY A 306 30.18 -37.75 11.00
C GLY A 306 29.99 -36.53 11.92
N GLY A 307 29.69 -36.76 13.20
CA GLY A 307 29.55 -35.73 14.24
C GLY A 307 30.78 -35.52 15.15
N MET A 308 30.52 -34.89 16.31
CA MET A 308 31.40 -34.50 17.45
C MET A 308 31.97 -33.07 17.36
N GLY A 309 31.97 -32.21 18.41
CA GLY A 309 31.56 -32.35 19.81
C GLY A 309 31.65 -31.02 20.61
N MET A 310 30.97 -31.04 21.76
CA MET A 310 30.83 -30.18 22.98
C MET A 310 32.05 -29.34 23.49
N PRO A 311 32.00 -28.53 24.60
CA PRO A 311 30.97 -28.33 25.64
C PRO A 311 30.69 -26.86 26.08
N GLY A 312 29.65 -26.67 26.94
CA GLY A 312 29.19 -25.35 27.42
C GLY A 312 29.59 -24.92 28.83
N GLN A 313 29.11 -23.73 29.24
CA GLN A 313 28.87 -23.34 30.64
C GLN A 313 27.90 -22.14 30.75
N THR A 314 26.76 -22.41 31.42
CA THR A 314 26.05 -21.59 32.44
C THR A 314 25.81 -20.07 32.28
N GLY A 315 24.52 -19.71 32.17
CA GLY A 315 23.79 -18.91 33.17
C GLY A 315 23.77 -17.36 33.05
N SER A 316 22.65 -16.80 32.61
CA SER A 316 21.86 -15.85 33.44
C SER A 316 20.50 -15.59 32.78
N SER A 317 19.44 -15.78 33.57
CA SER A 317 18.05 -15.49 33.23
C SER A 317 17.69 -14.16 33.89
N GLY A 318 17.15 -13.21 33.12
CA GLY A 318 16.65 -11.94 33.63
C GLY A 318 15.43 -11.48 32.85
N SER A 319 14.25 -12.03 33.17
CA SER A 319 12.96 -11.50 32.75
C SER A 319 12.37 -10.65 33.89
N SER A 320 12.31 -9.34 33.69
CA SER A 320 11.58 -8.43 34.56
C SER A 320 10.14 -8.31 34.08
N SER A 321 9.23 -9.03 34.72
CA SER A 321 7.79 -8.78 34.71
C SER A 321 7.47 -7.60 35.64
N GLN A 322 6.87 -6.54 35.10
CA GLN A 322 6.18 -5.54 35.90
C GLN A 322 4.71 -5.46 35.46
N SER A 323 3.87 -5.61 36.46
CA SER A 323 2.42 -5.70 36.48
C SER A 323 1.76 -4.32 36.52
N PHE A 324 0.55 -4.21 35.96
CA PHE A 324 -0.38 -3.09 36.19
C PHE A 324 -1.76 -3.62 36.64
N PRO A 325 -2.52 -2.85 37.44
CA PRO A 325 -3.66 -3.33 38.23
C PRO A 325 -5.01 -3.30 37.49
N THR A 326 -5.93 -4.16 37.93
CA THR A 326 -7.33 -4.26 37.49
C THR A 326 -8.22 -3.15 38.10
N PRO A 327 -9.30 -2.71 37.41
CA PRO A 327 -10.28 -1.78 37.97
C PRO A 327 -11.37 -2.50 38.80
N PRO A 328 -12.03 -1.81 39.76
CA PRO A 328 -13.00 -2.40 40.68
C PRO A 328 -14.43 -2.47 40.10
N SER A 329 -15.18 -3.46 40.56
CA SER A 329 -16.59 -3.72 40.26
C SER A 329 -17.54 -2.84 41.07
N GLY A 330 -18.58 -2.29 40.43
CA GLY A 330 -19.77 -1.80 41.12
C GLY A 330 -20.42 -0.56 40.50
N MET A 331 -21.40 -0.76 39.60
CA MET A 331 -22.54 0.16 39.41
C MET A 331 -23.62 -0.53 38.57
N SER A 332 -24.84 -0.58 39.11
CA SER A 332 -26.05 -1.11 38.49
C SER A 332 -26.62 -0.13 37.45
N LEU A 333 -27.09 -0.65 36.32
CA LEU A 333 -27.86 0.10 35.31
C LEU A 333 -29.29 -0.47 35.17
N PRO A 334 -30.31 0.37 34.92
CA PRO A 334 -31.72 -0.03 34.93
C PRO A 334 -32.15 -0.73 33.64
N SER A 335 -33.20 -1.56 33.76
CA SER A 335 -33.79 -2.41 32.73
C SER A 335 -34.51 -1.66 31.60
N GLY A 336 -34.44 -2.20 30.38
CA GLY A 336 -35.45 -2.00 29.35
C GLY A 336 -34.92 -1.70 27.95
N MET A 337 -34.45 -2.71 27.22
CA MET A 337 -34.42 -2.79 25.75
C MET A 337 -34.04 -4.22 25.33
N THR A 338 -34.98 -4.93 24.70
CA THR A 338 -34.81 -6.28 24.14
C THR A 338 -34.00 -6.24 22.82
N PRO A 339 -32.94 -7.05 22.65
CA PRO A 339 -32.33 -7.25 21.34
C PRO A 339 -33.09 -8.30 20.50
N PRO A 340 -33.08 -8.22 19.16
CA PRO A 340 -33.70 -9.22 18.30
C PRO A 340 -32.88 -10.53 18.25
N SER A 341 -33.62 -11.61 18.06
CA SER A 341 -33.23 -13.02 18.10
C SER A 341 -32.22 -13.40 17.01
N GLY A 342 -31.08 -14.01 17.40
CA GLY A 342 -30.17 -14.63 16.42
C GLY A 342 -28.71 -14.83 16.86
N ALA A 343 -28.44 -15.23 18.12
CA ALA A 343 -27.10 -15.63 18.53
C ALA A 343 -27.17 -16.59 19.73
N MET A 344 -26.89 -17.88 19.50
CA MET A 344 -26.65 -18.86 20.56
C MET A 344 -25.34 -19.56 20.27
N GLY A 345 -24.37 -19.38 21.17
CA GLY A 345 -23.20 -20.25 21.29
C GLY A 345 -21.87 -19.52 21.38
N MET A 346 -21.46 -19.14 22.59
CA MET A 346 -20.06 -19.24 23.06
C MET A 346 -19.99 -18.81 24.53
N ALA A 347 -19.78 -19.79 25.42
CA ALA A 347 -19.41 -19.58 26.81
C ALA A 347 -17.88 -19.66 26.97
N PRO A 348 -17.24 -18.87 27.87
CA PRO A 348 -15.79 -18.93 28.12
C PRO A 348 -15.42 -20.12 29.04
N PRO A 349 -14.20 -20.68 28.92
CA PRO A 349 -13.82 -21.89 29.66
C PRO A 349 -13.28 -21.58 31.07
N GLY A 350 -13.69 -22.38 32.06
CA GLY A 350 -12.97 -22.53 33.33
C GLY A 350 -13.79 -22.49 34.61
N MET A 351 -14.65 -23.48 34.86
CA MET A 351 -15.07 -23.91 36.21
C MET A 351 -15.69 -25.32 36.10
N GLY A 352 -15.08 -26.31 36.77
CA GLY A 352 -15.54 -27.70 36.74
C GLY A 352 -16.42 -28.06 37.95
N PHE A 353 -17.36 -28.97 37.75
CA PHE A 353 -17.97 -29.86 38.76
C PHE A 353 -18.51 -31.13 38.06
N PRO A 354 -18.76 -32.24 38.79
CA PRO A 354 -18.39 -33.59 38.37
C PRO A 354 -19.57 -34.50 38.02
N GLY A 355 -19.27 -35.56 37.27
CA GLY A 355 -20.03 -36.81 37.25
C GLY A 355 -20.66 -37.14 35.90
N GLN A 356 -20.16 -38.17 35.22
CA GLN A 356 -20.85 -39.45 35.04
C GLN A 356 -20.12 -40.33 34.00
N SER A 357 -19.43 -41.33 34.55
CA SER A 357 -19.15 -42.69 34.04
C SER A 357 -19.42 -43.09 32.57
N GLY A 358 -18.41 -43.75 31.99
CA GLY A 358 -18.51 -44.77 30.94
C GLY A 358 -17.88 -44.34 29.62
N SER A 359 -16.94 -45.03 28.98
CA SER A 359 -16.32 -46.32 29.19
C SER A 359 -14.96 -46.32 28.47
N SER A 360 -13.96 -46.85 29.14
CA SER A 360 -12.61 -47.09 28.67
C SER A 360 -12.53 -48.14 27.55
N SER A 361 -11.75 -47.86 26.51
CA SER A 361 -10.90 -48.87 25.88
C SER A 361 -9.55 -48.25 25.53
N ASN A 362 -8.55 -48.73 26.26
CA ASN A 362 -7.15 -48.37 26.23
C ASN A 362 -6.48 -49.07 25.04
N GLN A 363 -5.72 -48.38 24.20
CA GLN A 363 -4.56 -48.99 23.56
C GLN A 363 -3.45 -47.96 23.35
N SER A 364 -2.39 -48.19 24.11
CA SER A 364 -1.11 -47.51 24.10
C SER A 364 -0.30 -47.84 22.85
N GLY A 365 0.27 -46.81 22.22
CA GLY A 365 1.33 -46.93 21.22
C GLY A 365 2.09 -45.61 21.13
N ALA A 366 3.27 -45.56 21.72
CA ALA A 366 4.15 -44.41 21.68
C ALA A 366 4.82 -44.27 20.31
N SER A 367 4.78 -43.08 19.71
CA SER A 367 5.79 -42.63 18.76
C SER A 367 5.99 -41.12 18.89
N THR A 368 7.22 -40.74 19.18
CA THR A 368 7.74 -39.38 19.11
C THR A 368 7.79 -38.93 17.66
N GLY A 369 7.02 -37.91 17.31
CA GLY A 369 7.09 -37.23 16.02
C GLY A 369 6.82 -35.73 16.22
N THR A 370 7.85 -34.92 16.04
CA THR A 370 7.76 -33.47 15.87
C THR A 370 7.00 -33.19 14.58
N GLY A 371 5.69 -32.94 14.68
CA GLY A 371 4.83 -32.55 13.57
C GLY A 371 4.62 -31.04 13.55
N THR A 372 5.28 -30.37 12.60
CA THR A 372 4.81 -29.11 12.02
C THR A 372 3.46 -29.36 11.35
N GLY A 373 2.39 -28.90 11.99
CA GLY A 373 1.03 -28.95 11.44
C GLY A 373 0.83 -27.84 10.42
N GLY A 374 0.86 -28.21 9.14
CA GLY A 374 0.42 -27.36 8.03
C GLY A 374 -1.09 -27.21 8.03
N PHE A 375 -1.56 -25.97 7.81
CA PHE A 375 -2.97 -25.65 7.60
C PHE A 375 -3.39 -26.04 6.18
N PRO A 376 -4.49 -26.80 5.99
CA PRO A 376 -5.06 -27.05 4.68
C PRO A 376 -5.81 -25.80 4.21
N GLY A 377 -5.45 -25.26 3.04
CA GLY A 377 -6.13 -24.11 2.42
C GLY A 377 -5.23 -23.14 1.65
N MET A 378 -3.91 -23.30 1.69
CA MET A 378 -2.97 -22.48 0.92
C MET A 378 -2.16 -23.36 -0.02
N THR A 379 -2.74 -23.70 -1.17
CA THR A 379 -2.00 -24.17 -2.35
C THR A 379 -2.30 -23.21 -3.49
N GLY A 380 -1.69 -22.03 -3.45
CA GLY A 380 -1.55 -21.12 -4.58
C GLY A 380 -0.06 -21.00 -4.89
N GLY A 381 0.35 -21.38 -6.10
CA GLY A 381 1.72 -21.32 -6.58
C GLY A 381 2.25 -19.89 -6.74
N PRO A 382 3.51 -19.71 -7.16
CA PRO A 382 4.24 -18.45 -7.09
C PRO A 382 3.73 -17.46 -8.14
N GLY A 383 2.76 -16.63 -7.75
CA GLY A 383 2.29 -15.45 -8.46
C GLY A 383 1.92 -14.40 -7.42
N GLY A 384 2.74 -13.36 -7.29
CA GLY A 384 2.53 -12.29 -6.31
C GLY A 384 1.24 -11.52 -6.57
N MET A 385 0.72 -10.86 -5.53
CA MET A 385 -0.33 -9.84 -5.62
C MET A 385 0.15 -8.65 -6.48
N GLY A 386 0.14 -8.84 -7.80
CA GLY A 386 0.08 -7.75 -8.77
C GLY A 386 -1.30 -7.12 -8.70
N GLY A 387 -1.38 -5.80 -8.91
CA GLY A 387 -2.68 -5.16 -9.12
C GLY A 387 -3.44 -5.87 -10.25
N PRO A 388 -4.77 -6.01 -10.16
CA PRO A 388 -5.54 -6.73 -11.17
C PRO A 388 -5.41 -6.06 -12.54
N GLY A 389 -5.00 -6.82 -13.57
CA GLY A 389 -5.22 -6.48 -14.97
C GLY A 389 -4.02 -5.95 -15.79
N GLY A 390 -2.76 -6.07 -15.37
CA GLY A 390 -1.63 -5.63 -16.21
C GLY A 390 -1.34 -6.57 -17.39
N GLU A 391 -0.91 -7.79 -17.08
CA GLU A 391 -0.51 -8.78 -18.08
C GLU A 391 -1.72 -9.51 -18.69
N ASP A 392 -2.75 -9.79 -17.88
CA ASP A 392 -3.96 -10.47 -18.33
C ASP A 392 -4.79 -9.61 -19.28
N LEU A 393 -4.92 -8.30 -19.03
CA LEU A 393 -5.66 -7.40 -19.92
C LEU A 393 -4.93 -7.15 -21.24
N SER A 394 -3.60 -7.05 -21.20
CA SER A 394 -2.80 -6.91 -22.41
C SER A 394 -2.93 -8.16 -23.30
N SER A 395 -2.88 -9.34 -22.68
CA SER A 395 -3.07 -10.63 -23.38
C SER A 395 -4.51 -10.78 -23.88
N ALA A 396 -5.50 -10.29 -23.12
CA ALA A 396 -6.91 -10.25 -23.53
C ALA A 396 -7.13 -9.36 -24.77
N ILE A 397 -6.54 -8.16 -24.80
CA ILE A 397 -6.59 -7.24 -25.94
C ILE A 397 -5.94 -7.88 -27.17
N ALA A 398 -4.75 -8.46 -27.02
CA ALA A 398 -4.06 -9.14 -28.13
C ALA A 398 -4.88 -10.32 -28.67
N THR A 399 -5.50 -11.10 -27.79
CA THR A 399 -6.40 -12.21 -28.17
C THR A 399 -7.62 -11.69 -28.94
N ALA A 400 -8.23 -10.59 -28.48
CA ALA A 400 -9.35 -9.97 -29.17
C ALA A 400 -8.97 -9.50 -30.58
N GLU A 401 -7.81 -8.86 -30.76
CA GLU A 401 -7.30 -8.43 -32.07
C GLU A 401 -7.07 -9.61 -33.02
N ALA A 402 -6.40 -10.66 -32.54
CA ALA A 402 -6.12 -11.85 -33.34
C ALA A 402 -7.41 -12.54 -33.84
N ASN A 403 -8.51 -12.36 -33.13
CA ASN A 403 -9.82 -12.94 -33.44
C ASN A 403 -10.78 -11.96 -34.14
N GLY A 404 -10.26 -10.91 -34.77
CA GLY A 404 -11.06 -9.96 -35.57
C GLY A 404 -11.60 -8.75 -34.80
N GLY A 405 -11.05 -8.49 -33.60
CA GLY A 405 -11.40 -7.34 -32.76
C GLY A 405 -12.65 -7.54 -31.91
N GLY A 406 -13.19 -6.42 -31.42
CA GLY A 406 -14.30 -6.34 -30.47
C GLY A 406 -13.83 -5.85 -29.10
N ASN A 407 -14.64 -5.04 -28.43
CA ASN A 407 -14.26 -4.45 -27.15
C ASN A 407 -14.22 -5.51 -26.04
N VAL A 408 -13.33 -5.30 -25.08
CA VAL A 408 -13.10 -6.17 -23.93
C VAL A 408 -13.76 -5.57 -22.70
N ALA A 409 -14.72 -6.27 -22.13
CA ALA A 409 -15.32 -5.92 -20.86
C ALA A 409 -14.53 -6.54 -19.70
N VAL A 410 -14.34 -5.75 -18.65
CA VAL A 410 -13.70 -6.13 -17.40
C VAL A 410 -14.60 -5.82 -16.23
N SER A 411 -14.25 -6.38 -15.11
CA SER A 411 -15.12 -6.48 -13.95
C SER A 411 -15.26 -5.18 -13.15
N GLY A 412 -14.25 -4.30 -13.17
CA GLY A 412 -14.31 -2.99 -12.52
C GLY A 412 -13.33 -1.98 -13.10
N GLN A 413 -13.47 -0.72 -12.67
CA GLN A 413 -12.67 0.41 -13.17
C GLN A 413 -11.17 0.27 -12.85
N GLN A 414 -10.83 -0.34 -11.71
CA GLN A 414 -9.44 -0.59 -11.32
C GLN A 414 -8.73 -1.48 -12.35
N THR A 415 -9.38 -2.54 -12.83
CA THR A 415 -8.85 -3.43 -13.87
C THR A 415 -8.74 -2.72 -15.22
N ALA A 416 -9.71 -1.85 -15.56
CA ALA A 416 -9.68 -1.07 -16.81
C ALA A 416 -8.63 0.06 -16.80
N SER A 417 -8.20 0.51 -15.62
CA SER A 417 -7.48 1.78 -15.45
C SER A 417 -6.20 1.90 -16.28
N GLY A 418 -5.41 0.81 -16.39
CA GLY A 418 -4.19 0.80 -17.18
C GLY A 418 -4.44 1.16 -18.65
N SER A 419 -5.43 0.51 -19.27
CA SER A 419 -5.83 0.78 -20.66
C SER A 419 -6.41 2.18 -20.89
N ILE A 420 -7.02 2.80 -19.88
CA ILE A 420 -7.55 4.17 -19.99
C ILE A 420 -6.41 5.19 -19.95
N ILE A 421 -5.39 4.94 -19.13
CA ILE A 421 -4.26 5.86 -18.93
C ILE A 421 -3.25 5.75 -20.07
N GLU A 422 -2.87 4.53 -20.42
CA GLU A 422 -1.84 4.24 -21.42
C GLU A 422 -2.42 4.14 -22.83
N GLY A 423 -3.74 4.05 -22.93
CA GLY A 423 -4.43 3.61 -24.15
C GLY A 423 -4.25 2.12 -24.36
N THR A 424 -4.93 1.57 -25.36
CA THR A 424 -4.69 0.19 -25.84
C THR A 424 -3.56 0.16 -26.89
N GLY A 425 -2.67 1.16 -26.86
CA GLY A 425 -1.62 1.34 -27.85
C GLY A 425 -2.17 1.71 -29.24
N SER A 426 -1.83 0.91 -30.25
CA SER A 426 -2.37 1.05 -31.62
C SER A 426 -3.66 0.27 -31.84
N SER A 427 -4.17 -0.38 -30.80
CA SER A 427 -5.37 -1.21 -30.90
C SER A 427 -6.63 -0.38 -31.11
N ALA A 428 -7.55 -0.92 -31.92
CA ALA A 428 -8.91 -0.40 -32.01
C ALA A 428 -9.85 -0.98 -30.93
N VAL A 429 -9.36 -1.94 -30.13
CA VAL A 429 -10.11 -2.55 -29.03
C VAL A 429 -10.23 -1.55 -27.89
N ASN A 430 -11.46 -1.28 -27.44
CA ASN A 430 -11.72 -0.50 -26.23
C ASN A 430 -11.93 -1.43 -25.03
N VAL A 431 -11.68 -0.90 -23.83
CA VAL A 431 -11.92 -1.61 -22.57
C VAL A 431 -13.13 -0.98 -21.86
N VAL A 432 -14.08 -1.83 -21.45
CA VAL A 432 -15.33 -1.44 -20.81
C VAL A 432 -15.37 -1.96 -19.37
N ALA A 433 -15.51 -1.09 -18.38
CA ALA A 433 -15.69 -1.49 -16.99
C ALA A 433 -17.17 -1.72 -16.67
N LEU A 434 -17.52 -2.92 -16.20
CA LEU A 434 -18.90 -3.32 -15.94
C LEU A 434 -19.38 -2.95 -14.53
N GLY A 435 -18.52 -3.03 -13.52
CA GLY A 435 -18.84 -2.60 -12.16
C GLY A 435 -18.15 -1.30 -11.75
N GLY A 436 -18.30 -0.97 -10.46
CA GLY A 436 -17.67 0.18 -9.84
C GLY A 436 -16.14 0.06 -9.72
N PHE A 437 -15.52 0.76 -8.78
CA PHE A 437 -14.06 0.81 -8.67
C PHE A 437 -13.39 -0.58 -8.67
N SER A 438 -13.80 -1.46 -7.76
CA SER A 438 -13.29 -2.84 -7.68
C SER A 438 -14.16 -3.85 -8.42
N GLY A 439 -15.23 -3.39 -9.07
CA GLY A 439 -16.27 -4.22 -9.64
C GLY A 439 -17.31 -4.71 -8.64
N ARG A 440 -17.21 -4.31 -7.37
CA ARG A 440 -18.10 -4.77 -6.28
C ARG A 440 -19.09 -3.70 -5.83
N GLU A 441 -18.88 -2.45 -6.23
CA GLU A 441 -19.65 -1.30 -5.73
C GLU A 441 -20.95 -1.06 -6.48
N SER A 442 -21.01 -1.41 -7.76
CA SER A 442 -22.19 -1.24 -8.59
C SER A 442 -22.40 -2.47 -9.45
N GLU A 443 -23.67 -2.76 -9.72
CA GLU A 443 -24.10 -3.81 -10.62
C GLU A 443 -24.61 -3.21 -11.92
N VAL A 444 -24.57 -4.02 -12.97
CA VAL A 444 -25.23 -3.76 -14.25
C VAL A 444 -25.98 -5.02 -14.60
N ASP A 445 -27.22 -4.88 -15.04
CA ASP A 445 -28.08 -6.02 -15.35
C ASP A 445 -27.50 -6.88 -16.49
N VAL A 446 -27.71 -8.20 -16.41
CA VAL A 446 -27.32 -9.13 -17.49
C VAL A 446 -28.03 -8.76 -18.80
N SER A 447 -29.25 -8.22 -18.72
CA SER A 447 -30.00 -7.69 -19.86
C SER A 447 -29.26 -6.55 -20.57
N TRP A 448 -28.64 -5.64 -19.82
CA TRP A 448 -27.82 -4.57 -20.40
C TRP A 448 -26.60 -5.14 -21.12
N LEU A 449 -25.92 -6.14 -20.53
CA LEU A 449 -24.79 -6.80 -21.20
C LEU A 449 -25.25 -7.47 -22.49
N SER A 450 -26.38 -8.19 -22.43
CA SER A 450 -26.98 -8.83 -23.60
C SER A 450 -27.22 -7.84 -24.74
N GLU A 451 -27.78 -6.66 -24.44
CA GLU A 451 -27.97 -5.60 -25.43
C GLU A 451 -26.64 -5.11 -26.01
N ARG A 452 -25.62 -4.85 -25.18
CA ARG A 452 -24.30 -4.39 -25.67
C ARG A 452 -23.61 -5.46 -26.52
N VAL A 453 -23.82 -6.74 -26.21
CA VAL A 453 -23.35 -7.85 -27.05
C VAL A 453 -24.13 -7.91 -28.37
N ALA A 454 -25.44 -7.66 -28.36
CA ALA A 454 -26.26 -7.61 -29.56
C ALA A 454 -25.89 -6.45 -30.50
N ASP A 455 -25.58 -5.28 -29.92
CA ASP A 455 -25.17 -4.07 -30.63
C ASP A 455 -23.73 -4.17 -31.17
N GLY A 456 -22.95 -5.16 -30.71
CA GLY A 456 -21.53 -5.32 -31.05
C GLY A 456 -20.58 -4.42 -30.26
N ASP A 457 -21.11 -3.70 -29.25
CA ASP A 457 -20.35 -2.82 -28.36
C ASP A 457 -19.46 -3.60 -27.39
N ILE A 458 -19.81 -4.85 -27.06
CA ILE A 458 -19.01 -5.77 -26.25
C ILE A 458 -18.97 -7.12 -26.95
N ARG A 459 -17.77 -7.70 -27.07
CA ARG A 459 -17.62 -9.08 -27.55
C ARG A 459 -16.93 -9.96 -26.53
N TRP A 460 -15.86 -9.44 -25.94
CA TRP A 460 -14.99 -10.21 -25.08
C TRP A 460 -15.24 -9.83 -23.63
N VAL A 461 -15.18 -10.79 -22.73
CA VAL A 461 -15.24 -10.54 -21.28
C VAL A 461 -14.07 -11.23 -20.60
N LEU A 462 -13.23 -10.44 -19.93
CA LEU A 462 -12.18 -10.95 -19.06
C LEU A 462 -12.76 -11.14 -17.66
N ALA A 463 -13.30 -12.33 -17.41
CA ALA A 463 -13.79 -12.71 -16.10
C ALA A 463 -12.59 -12.92 -15.17
N SER A 464 -12.50 -12.08 -14.14
CA SER A 464 -11.50 -12.23 -13.09
C SER A 464 -12.16 -12.91 -11.89
N ASP A 465 -11.44 -13.82 -11.24
CA ASP A 465 -11.90 -14.51 -10.04
C ASP A 465 -12.03 -13.48 -8.89
N MET A 466 -13.21 -12.88 -8.80
CA MET A 466 -13.53 -11.93 -7.74
C MET A 466 -13.75 -12.74 -6.46
N GLY A 467 -12.67 -13.02 -5.74
CA GLY A 467 -12.72 -13.77 -4.49
C GLY A 467 -13.94 -13.39 -3.65
N THR A 468 -14.87 -14.33 -3.49
CA THR A 468 -16.11 -14.10 -2.75
C THR A 468 -15.75 -13.95 -1.29
N SER A 469 -15.71 -12.72 -0.77
CA SER A 469 -15.68 -12.53 0.67
C SER A 469 -17.13 -12.59 1.18
N PRO A 470 -17.52 -13.61 1.97
CA PRO A 470 -18.88 -13.73 2.50
C PRO A 470 -19.28 -12.56 3.42
N ALA A 471 -18.28 -11.74 3.83
CA ALA A 471 -18.47 -10.54 4.64
C ALA A 471 -18.76 -9.27 3.82
N ASP A 472 -18.73 -9.34 2.49
CA ASP A 472 -19.04 -8.22 1.61
C ASP A 472 -20.43 -8.43 1.00
N GLY A 473 -21.43 -7.73 1.53
CA GLY A 473 -22.82 -7.82 1.08
C GLY A 473 -23.18 -6.92 -0.09
N ARG A 474 -22.20 -6.46 -0.88
CA ARG A 474 -22.44 -5.61 -2.06
C ARG A 474 -22.66 -6.47 -3.32
N VAL A 475 -23.49 -5.98 -4.22
CA VAL A 475 -24.07 -6.79 -5.32
C VAL A 475 -23.09 -6.99 -6.49
N GLY A 476 -22.28 -5.96 -6.82
CA GLY A 476 -21.15 -6.05 -7.75
C GLY A 476 -21.47 -6.59 -9.15
N SER A 477 -20.43 -6.86 -9.94
CA SER A 477 -20.57 -7.48 -11.26
C SER A 477 -20.51 -9.02 -11.19
N SER A 478 -20.63 -9.63 -10.01
CA SER A 478 -20.40 -11.07 -9.83
C SER A 478 -21.45 -11.93 -10.52
N GLU A 479 -22.72 -11.53 -10.46
CA GLU A 479 -23.81 -12.24 -11.15
C GLU A 479 -23.64 -12.17 -12.68
N LEU A 480 -23.29 -10.99 -13.19
CA LEU A 480 -22.98 -10.80 -14.60
C LEU A 480 -21.78 -11.65 -15.04
N MET A 481 -20.71 -11.71 -14.24
CA MET A 481 -19.55 -12.56 -14.53
C MET A 481 -19.93 -14.04 -14.50
N ALA A 482 -20.76 -14.48 -13.56
CA ALA A 482 -21.25 -15.86 -13.51
C ALA A 482 -22.05 -16.21 -14.78
N ALA A 483 -22.98 -15.35 -15.20
CA ALA A 483 -23.75 -15.52 -16.43
C ALA A 483 -22.85 -15.61 -17.68
N VAL A 484 -21.79 -14.79 -17.74
CA VAL A 484 -20.79 -14.87 -18.82
C VAL A 484 -20.07 -16.22 -18.80
N THR A 485 -19.60 -16.68 -17.64
CA THR A 485 -18.89 -17.97 -17.55
C THR A 485 -19.77 -19.16 -17.91
N GLU A 486 -21.08 -19.05 -17.72
CA GLU A 486 -22.04 -20.09 -18.07
C GLU A 486 -22.40 -20.10 -19.56
N VAL A 487 -22.53 -18.92 -20.18
CA VAL A 487 -23.14 -18.78 -21.52
C VAL A 487 -22.11 -18.57 -22.64
N CYS A 488 -21.03 -17.83 -22.37
CA CYS A 488 -20.05 -17.44 -23.38
C CYS A 488 -18.96 -18.51 -23.56
N GLU A 489 -18.28 -18.48 -24.70
CA GLU A 489 -17.28 -19.51 -25.05
C GLU A 489 -15.91 -19.16 -24.44
N PRO A 490 -15.29 -20.05 -23.64
CA PRO A 490 -13.97 -19.80 -23.09
C PRO A 490 -12.89 -19.93 -24.16
N VAL A 491 -12.02 -18.93 -24.26
CA VAL A 491 -10.88 -18.85 -25.18
C VAL A 491 -9.61 -18.69 -24.36
N GLN A 492 -8.62 -19.54 -24.63
CA GLN A 492 -7.30 -19.45 -23.99
C GLN A 492 -6.54 -18.24 -24.53
N MET A 493 -6.05 -17.39 -23.64
CA MET A 493 -5.20 -16.26 -24.02
C MET A 493 -3.79 -16.78 -24.33
N GLU A 494 -3.21 -16.35 -25.44
CA GLU A 494 -1.79 -16.63 -25.69
C GLU A 494 -0.97 -15.83 -24.68
N SER A 495 -0.13 -16.51 -23.90
CA SER A 495 0.77 -15.80 -22.99
C SER A 495 1.70 -14.94 -23.83
N THR A 496 1.75 -13.65 -23.53
CA THR A 496 2.67 -12.71 -24.21
C THR A 496 4.09 -12.97 -23.70
N GLY A 497 4.63 -14.16 -23.98
CA GLY A 497 6.00 -14.50 -23.66
C GLY A 497 6.92 -13.68 -24.55
N THR A 498 7.64 -12.72 -23.96
CA THR A 498 8.91 -12.24 -24.53
C THR A 498 9.95 -13.37 -24.40
N GLY A 499 9.74 -14.43 -25.17
CA GLY A 499 10.68 -15.52 -25.38
C GLY A 499 11.21 -15.41 -26.79
N THR A 500 12.44 -14.96 -26.93
CA THR A 500 13.16 -14.91 -28.20
C THR A 500 13.15 -16.29 -28.86
N SER A 501 12.36 -16.45 -29.92
CA SER A 501 12.25 -17.71 -30.67
C SER A 501 13.54 -18.00 -31.44
N SER A 502 14.35 -18.93 -30.95
CA SER A 502 15.31 -19.66 -31.78
C SER A 502 14.75 -21.04 -32.05
N GLY A 503 14.36 -21.28 -33.30
CA GLY A 503 13.81 -22.55 -33.73
C GLY A 503 14.86 -23.67 -33.78
N ASN A 504 14.42 -24.90 -33.50
CA ASN A 504 14.82 -26.08 -34.29
C ASN A 504 14.01 -27.33 -33.91
N GLY A 505 13.54 -28.04 -34.94
CA GLY A 505 13.71 -29.50 -35.06
C GLY A 505 12.80 -30.44 -34.27
N SER A 506 11.68 -30.83 -34.91
CA SER A 506 11.17 -32.21 -35.04
C SER A 506 11.60 -33.30 -34.04
N SER A 507 10.64 -33.87 -33.31
CA SER A 507 10.48 -35.33 -33.17
C SER A 507 9.08 -35.73 -32.72
N THR A 508 8.59 -36.78 -33.37
CA THR A 508 7.35 -37.53 -33.13
C THR A 508 7.35 -38.26 -31.80
N GLY A 509 6.21 -38.27 -31.10
CA GLY A 509 5.96 -39.12 -29.94
C GLY A 509 4.54 -38.97 -29.43
N SER A 510 3.66 -39.86 -29.90
CA SER A 510 2.35 -40.15 -29.32
C SER A 510 2.52 -40.69 -27.91
N ASP A 511 1.83 -40.11 -26.93
CA ASP A 511 1.26 -40.86 -25.81
C ASP A 511 0.15 -40.05 -25.11
N SER A 512 -1.06 -40.56 -25.27
CA SER A 512 -2.26 -40.17 -24.53
C SER A 512 -2.18 -40.75 -23.12
N SER A 513 -2.07 -39.89 -22.11
CA SER A 513 -2.46 -40.24 -20.75
C SER A 513 -3.12 -39.05 -20.06
N SER A 514 -4.39 -39.26 -19.74
CA SER A 514 -5.30 -38.38 -19.04
C SER A 514 -4.78 -38.03 -17.64
N ALA A 515 -4.39 -36.77 -17.45
CA ALA A 515 -4.19 -36.16 -16.16
C ALA A 515 -5.15 -34.96 -16.04
N THR A 516 -6.33 -35.21 -15.46
CA THR A 516 -7.20 -34.16 -14.90
C THR A 516 -6.48 -33.52 -13.72
N GLY A 517 -5.63 -32.54 -14.03
CA GLY A 517 -5.11 -31.56 -13.08
C GLY A 517 -5.79 -30.22 -13.37
N SER A 518 -6.48 -29.67 -12.38
CA SER A 518 -7.07 -28.33 -12.43
C SER A 518 -5.97 -27.28 -12.65
N SER A 519 -5.70 -26.95 -13.90
CA SER A 519 -4.92 -25.78 -14.28
C SER A 519 -5.77 -24.55 -14.00
N SER A 520 -5.21 -23.62 -13.22
CA SER A 520 -5.72 -22.30 -12.89
C SER A 520 -6.47 -21.59 -14.02
N ASP A 521 -7.71 -21.16 -13.76
CA ASP A 521 -8.58 -20.34 -14.63
C ASP A 521 -8.02 -18.94 -14.96
N SER A 522 -6.77 -18.65 -14.65
CA SER A 522 -6.17 -17.31 -14.76
C SER A 522 -5.72 -16.91 -16.16
N ASN A 523 -6.05 -17.68 -17.20
CA ASN A 523 -5.59 -17.42 -18.58
C ASN A 523 -6.71 -17.57 -19.64
N VAL A 524 -7.95 -17.33 -19.24
CA VAL A 524 -9.13 -17.46 -20.11
C VAL A 524 -9.83 -16.12 -20.29
N ILE A 525 -10.23 -15.83 -21.53
CA ILE A 525 -11.15 -14.75 -21.89
C ILE A 525 -12.40 -15.36 -22.53
N TYR A 526 -13.58 -14.77 -22.35
CA TYR A 526 -14.83 -15.34 -22.85
C TYR A 526 -15.29 -14.59 -24.12
N ASP A 527 -15.57 -15.32 -25.21
CA ASP A 527 -16.19 -14.79 -26.43
C ASP A 527 -17.72 -14.89 -26.32
N CYS A 528 -18.37 -13.73 -26.25
CA CYS A 528 -19.82 -13.61 -26.18
C CYS A 528 -20.46 -13.34 -27.56
N ALA A 529 -19.71 -13.40 -28.66
CA ALA A 529 -20.25 -13.22 -30.00
C ALA A 529 -21.45 -14.14 -30.28
N GLY A 530 -22.59 -13.55 -30.67
CA GLY A 530 -23.82 -14.29 -30.96
C GLY A 530 -24.52 -14.88 -29.72
N LYS A 531 -24.09 -14.55 -28.50
CA LYS A 531 -24.65 -15.07 -27.24
C LYS A 531 -25.69 -14.14 -26.60
N ALA A 532 -26.02 -13.01 -27.21
CA ALA A 532 -26.95 -12.01 -26.65
C ALA A 532 -28.28 -12.63 -26.17
N SER A 533 -28.95 -13.42 -27.01
CA SER A 533 -30.24 -14.03 -26.64
C SER A 533 -30.14 -15.05 -25.49
N ALA A 534 -28.98 -15.71 -25.36
CA ALA A 534 -28.74 -16.65 -24.26
C ALA A 534 -28.40 -15.91 -22.96
N LEU A 535 -27.66 -14.79 -23.04
CA LEU A 535 -27.45 -13.89 -21.91
C LEU A 535 -28.76 -13.25 -21.43
N ALA A 536 -29.67 -12.87 -22.34
CA ALA A 536 -30.99 -12.33 -21.97
C ALA A 536 -31.93 -13.36 -21.30
N ALA A 537 -31.58 -14.65 -21.34
CA ALA A 537 -32.37 -15.73 -20.76
C ALA A 537 -31.89 -16.17 -19.37
N GLN A 538 -30.74 -15.65 -18.92
CA GLN A 538 -30.27 -15.68 -17.53
C GLN A 538 -31.01 -14.61 -16.75
#